data_AF-A0A7S1TIR3-F1
#
_entry.id   AF-A0A7S1TIR3-F1
#
_cell.length_a   1.000
_cell.length_b   1.000
_cell.length_c   1.000
_cell.angle_alpha   90.00
_cell.angle_beta   90.00
_cell.angle_gamma   90.00
#
_symmetry.space_group_name_H-M   'P 1'
#
loop_
_entity.id
_entity.type
_entity.pdbx_description
1 polymer ?
#
loop_
_entity_poly.entity_id
_entity_poly.type
_entity_poly.pdbx_seq_one_letter_code
_entity_poly.pdbx_strand_id
1 'polypeptide(L)'
;KYHRVQTRLVREMEKKFSGRHVIIIAQRRIIPRERKGHRLFRQRRPRSRTLTAVHESILEDLVYPTEIVGKRLRFKGDGSRTIKVMLDPKDQQNTEYKVDTFEAVYKKITGKEISFEFPVISSE
;
A
#
# COMPACT_ATOMS: atom_id res chain seq x y z
N LYS A 1 -17.36 -0.58 2.97
CA LYS A 1 -18.35 0.51 3.20
C LYS A 1 -17.80 1.89 2.81
N TYR A 2 -16.53 2.23 3.14
CA TYR A 2 -15.92 3.51 2.76
C TYR A 2 -15.48 3.63 1.29
N HIS A 3 -15.04 2.54 0.65
CA HIS A 3 -14.59 2.56 -0.76
C HIS A 3 -15.65 3.18 -1.70
N ARG A 4 -16.94 2.89 -1.49
CA ARG A 4 -18.04 3.43 -2.32
C ARG A 4 -18.08 4.96 -2.40
N VAL A 5 -17.68 5.66 -1.33
CA VAL A 5 -17.75 7.13 -1.23
C VAL A 5 -16.36 7.77 -1.25
N GLN A 6 -15.30 6.96 -1.15
CA GLN A 6 -13.93 7.42 -0.94
C GLN A 6 -13.43 8.36 -2.03
N THR A 7 -13.75 8.12 -3.31
CA THR A 7 -13.34 9.01 -4.41
C THR A 7 -13.91 10.43 -4.27
N ARG A 8 -15.19 10.55 -3.89
CA ARG A 8 -15.85 11.84 -3.66
C ARG A 8 -15.32 12.50 -2.39
N LEU A 9 -15.20 11.73 -1.31
CA LEU A 9 -14.71 12.21 -0.02
C LEU A 9 -13.29 12.76 -0.11
N VAL A 10 -12.38 12.03 -0.76
CA VAL A 10 -10.99 12.47 -0.93
C VAL A 10 -10.96 13.77 -1.72
N ARG A 11 -11.71 13.89 -2.81
CA ARG A 11 -11.75 15.13 -3.61
C ARG A 11 -12.24 16.34 -2.81
N GLU A 12 -13.31 16.17 -2.02
CA GLU A 12 -13.83 17.24 -1.17
C GLU A 12 -12.83 17.66 -0.07
N MET A 13 -12.15 16.67 0.51
CA MET A 13 -11.10 16.90 1.51
C MET A 13 -9.92 17.64 0.89
N GLU A 14 -9.40 17.20 -0.25
CA GLU A 14 -8.26 17.85 -0.92
C GLU A 14 -8.59 19.30 -1.30
N LYS A 15 -9.83 19.57 -1.74
CA LYS A 15 -10.30 20.94 -1.96
C LYS A 15 -10.26 21.78 -0.68
N LYS A 16 -10.65 21.21 0.46
CA LYS A 16 -10.65 21.89 1.76
C LYS A 16 -9.24 22.09 2.34
N PHE A 17 -8.32 21.16 2.08
CA PHE A 17 -6.93 21.19 2.56
C PHE A 17 -5.97 21.85 1.55
N SER A 18 -6.45 22.85 0.80
CA SER A 18 -5.63 23.66 -0.11
C SER A 18 -4.87 22.84 -1.16
N GLY A 19 -5.47 21.75 -1.65
CA GLY A 19 -4.87 20.88 -2.65
C GLY A 19 -3.82 19.88 -2.11
N ARG A 20 -3.65 19.78 -0.78
CA ARG A 20 -2.77 18.75 -0.20
C ARG A 20 -3.37 17.37 -0.41
N HIS A 21 -2.52 16.38 -0.71
CA HIS A 21 -2.94 15.01 -0.96
C HIS A 21 -3.52 14.38 0.31
N VAL A 22 -4.70 13.78 0.21
CA VAL A 22 -5.38 13.08 1.31
C VAL A 22 -5.53 11.62 0.97
N ILE A 23 -5.09 10.75 1.88
CA ILE A 23 -5.18 9.28 1.73
C ILE A 23 -5.81 8.69 2.99
N ILE A 24 -6.70 7.71 2.80
CA ILE A 24 -7.43 7.04 3.87
C ILE A 24 -6.88 5.62 3.99
N ILE A 25 -6.39 5.26 5.18
CA ILE A 25 -5.83 3.93 5.46
C ILE A 25 -6.54 3.35 6.67
N ALA A 26 -6.89 2.07 6.62
CA ALA A 26 -7.45 1.40 7.78
C ALA A 26 -6.37 1.12 8.85
N GLN A 27 -6.69 1.43 10.09
CA GLN A 27 -5.84 1.10 11.24
C GLN A 27 -5.84 -0.41 11.48
N ARG A 28 -4.72 -1.09 11.20
CA ARG A 28 -4.58 -2.55 11.31
C ARG A 28 -3.68 -2.93 12.48
N ARG A 29 -4.07 -3.98 13.23
CA ARG A 29 -3.29 -4.51 14.35
C ARG A 29 -2.45 -5.70 13.92
N ILE A 30 -1.13 -5.59 14.11
CA ILE A 30 -0.19 -6.68 13.89
C ILE A 30 0.02 -7.44 15.21
N ILE A 31 -0.25 -8.75 15.20
CA ILE A 31 0.14 -9.63 16.30
C ILE A 31 1.56 -10.10 16.03
N PRO A 32 2.48 -10.15 17.00
CA PRO A 32 3.82 -10.69 16.79
C PRO A 32 3.79 -12.19 16.44
N ARG A 33 4.81 -12.67 15.72
CA ARG A 33 4.97 -14.12 15.50
C ARG A 33 5.29 -14.79 16.83
N GLU A 34 4.69 -15.95 17.10
CA GLU A 34 5.03 -16.78 18.24
C GLU A 34 6.51 -17.18 18.17
N ARG A 35 7.25 -16.93 19.25
CA ARG A 35 8.67 -17.26 19.40
C ARG A 35 8.83 -18.21 20.57
N LYS A 36 9.77 -19.17 20.44
CA LYS A 36 10.13 -20.07 21.54
C LYS A 36 10.62 -19.24 22.73
N GLY A 37 10.10 -19.50 23.94
CA GLY A 37 10.45 -18.76 25.16
C GLY A 37 9.59 -17.53 25.49
N HIS A 38 8.66 -17.13 24.62
CA HIS A 38 7.66 -16.10 24.95
C HIS A 38 6.33 -16.72 25.38
N ARG A 39 5.55 -15.98 26.17
CA ARG A 39 4.19 -16.36 26.56
C ARG A 39 3.36 -16.61 25.29
N LEU A 40 3.02 -17.88 25.07
CA LEU A 40 2.18 -18.28 23.97
C LEU A 40 0.76 -17.75 24.21
N PHE A 41 0.18 -17.13 23.18
CA PHE A 41 -1.22 -16.74 23.23
C PHE A 41 -2.09 -17.99 23.23
N ARG A 42 -3.19 -17.97 23.99
CA ARG A 42 -4.13 -19.10 24.05
C ARG A 42 -4.77 -19.40 22.68
N GLN A 43 -4.91 -18.39 21.84
CA GLN A 43 -5.47 -18.50 20.50
C GLN A 43 -4.37 -18.35 19.44
N ARG A 44 -4.42 -19.21 18.40
CA ARG A 44 -3.53 -19.11 17.25
C ARG A 44 -3.67 -17.76 16.55
N ARG A 45 -2.53 -17.18 16.14
CA ARG A 45 -2.49 -15.94 15.36
C ARG A 45 -3.24 -16.11 14.03
N PRO A 46 -4.27 -15.28 13.72
CA PRO A 46 -4.94 -15.32 12.42
C PRO A 46 -4.06 -14.70 11.32
N ARG A 47 -4.18 -15.23 10.09
CA ARG A 47 -3.41 -14.77 8.92
C ARG A 47 -3.59 -13.27 8.64
N SER A 48 -4.81 -12.75 8.83
CA SER A 48 -5.14 -11.32 8.64
C SER A 48 -4.38 -10.36 9.57
N ARG A 49 -3.88 -10.85 10.72
CA ARG A 49 -3.08 -10.06 11.67
C ARG A 49 -1.59 -10.37 11.57
N THR A 50 -1.15 -10.87 10.42
CA THR A 50 0.28 -11.08 10.14
C THR A 50 0.93 -9.83 9.56
N LEU A 51 2.22 -9.59 9.83
CA LEU A 51 2.97 -8.44 9.31
C LEU A 51 2.84 -8.36 7.78
N THR A 52 3.02 -9.49 7.09
CA THR A 52 2.94 -9.57 5.63
C THR A 52 1.55 -9.24 5.12
N ALA A 53 0.50 -9.87 5.66
CA ALA A 53 -0.86 -9.60 5.23
C ALA A 53 -1.29 -8.15 5.51
N VAL A 54 -0.90 -7.60 6.66
CA VAL A 54 -1.20 -6.20 7.00
C VAL A 54 -0.47 -5.24 6.05
N HIS A 55 0.78 -5.51 5.69
CA HIS A 55 1.52 -4.66 4.73
C HIS A 55 0.95 -4.73 3.31
N GLU A 56 0.38 -5.87 2.92
CA GLU A 56 -0.33 -6.03 1.64
C GLU A 56 -1.65 -5.26 1.66
N SER A 57 -2.46 -5.40 2.71
CA SER A 57 -3.71 -4.66 2.81
C SER A 57 -3.53 -3.14 2.98
N ILE A 58 -2.43 -2.68 3.61
CA ILE A 58 -2.10 -1.24 3.65
C ILE A 58 -1.76 -0.73 2.24
N LEU A 59 -1.07 -1.55 1.45
CA LEU A 59 -0.71 -1.19 0.08
C LEU A 59 -1.97 -1.02 -0.79
N GLU A 60 -2.93 -1.93 -0.67
CA GLU A 60 -4.23 -1.86 -1.36
C GLU A 60 -5.02 -0.59 -0.98
N ASP A 61 -5.08 -0.25 0.32
CA ASP A 61 -5.78 0.98 0.76
C ASP A 61 -5.11 2.25 0.21
N LEU A 62 -3.78 2.26 0.12
CA LEU A 62 -3.01 3.42 -0.33
C LEU A 62 -3.31 3.80 -1.78
N VAL A 63 -3.43 2.80 -2.65
CA VAL A 63 -3.54 3.01 -4.10
C VAL A 63 -4.99 3.07 -4.59
N TYR A 64 -5.97 2.87 -3.71
CA TYR A 64 -7.38 3.03 -4.05
C TYR A 64 -7.66 4.43 -4.65
N PRO A 65 -8.32 4.54 -5.82
CA PRO A 65 -9.20 3.55 -6.47
C PRO A 65 -8.52 2.55 -7.41
N THR A 66 -7.23 2.73 -7.69
CA THR A 66 -6.51 1.95 -8.68
C THR A 66 -6.16 0.57 -8.16
N GLU A 67 -6.29 -0.44 -9.01
CA GLU A 67 -5.94 -1.82 -8.66
C GLU A 67 -4.46 -2.12 -8.94
N ILE A 68 -3.90 -3.03 -8.14
CA ILE A 68 -2.53 -3.51 -8.32
C ILE A 68 -2.56 -4.69 -9.27
N VAL A 69 -2.02 -4.51 -10.47
CA VAL A 69 -1.90 -5.55 -11.50
C VAL A 69 -0.81 -6.56 -11.14
N GLY A 70 0.26 -6.08 -10.51
CA GLY A 70 1.41 -6.92 -10.22
C GLY A 70 2.33 -6.35 -9.15
N LYS A 71 3.15 -7.22 -8.58
CA LYS A 71 4.14 -6.87 -7.58
C LYS A 71 5.41 -7.67 -7.81
N ARG A 72 6.53 -6.97 -7.90
CA ARG A 72 7.87 -7.55 -8.02
C ARG A 72 8.70 -7.09 -6.84
N LEU A 73 9.60 -7.94 -6.38
CA LEU A 73 10.58 -7.56 -5.36
C LEU A 73 11.95 -7.59 -6.01
N ARG A 74 12.56 -6.41 -6.15
CA ARG A 74 13.90 -6.25 -6.71
C ARG A 74 14.90 -6.32 -5.57
N PHE A 75 15.85 -7.24 -5.69
CA PHE A 75 17.03 -7.28 -4.85
C PHE A 75 18.16 -6.55 -5.57
N LYS A 76 18.80 -5.61 -4.89
CA LYS A 76 20.00 -4.93 -5.37
C LYS A 76 21.24 -5.69 -4.88
N GLY A 77 22.39 -5.46 -5.53
CA GLY A 77 23.66 -6.14 -5.18
C GLY A 77 24.19 -5.78 -3.79
N ASP A 78 23.76 -4.65 -3.24
CA ASP A 78 24.01 -4.21 -1.86
C ASP A 78 23.13 -4.93 -0.81
N GLY A 79 22.24 -5.83 -1.23
CA GLY A 79 21.30 -6.54 -0.38
C GLY A 79 20.02 -5.76 -0.05
N SER A 80 19.91 -4.51 -0.50
CA SER A 80 18.69 -3.72 -0.33
C SER A 80 17.55 -4.27 -1.19
N ARG A 81 16.31 -4.10 -0.69
CA ARG A 81 15.10 -4.63 -1.32
C ARG A 81 14.18 -3.48 -1.65
N THR A 82 13.82 -3.37 -2.93
CA THR A 82 12.83 -2.39 -3.40
C THR A 82 11.63 -3.14 -3.96
N ILE A 83 10.45 -2.80 -3.47
CA ILE A 83 9.20 -3.39 -3.97
C ILE A 83 8.76 -2.58 -5.18
N LYS A 84 8.64 -3.21 -6.35
CA LYS A 84 8.06 -2.58 -7.54
C LYS A 84 6.60 -2.99 -7.66
N VAL A 85 5.69 -2.03 -7.62
CA VAL A 85 4.24 -2.26 -7.72
C VAL A 85 3.77 -1.76 -9.07
N MET A 86 3.05 -2.62 -9.79
CA MET A 86 2.45 -2.31 -11.08
C MET A 86 0.99 -1.93 -10.85
N LEU A 87 0.65 -0.69 -11.20
CA LEU A 87 -0.72 -0.18 -11.13
C LEU A 87 -1.40 -0.35 -12.50
N ASP A 88 -2.74 -0.37 -12.52
CA ASP A 88 -3.48 -0.41 -13.80
C ASP A 88 -3.18 0.85 -14.64
N PRO A 89 -2.67 0.71 -15.89
CA PRO A 89 -2.37 1.85 -16.76
C PRO A 89 -3.60 2.70 -17.10
N LYS A 90 -4.83 2.17 -16.99
CA LYS A 90 -6.05 2.93 -17.27
C LYS A 90 -6.25 4.12 -16.34
N ASP A 91 -5.82 3.99 -15.09
CA ASP A 91 -5.98 5.00 -14.05
C ASP A 91 -4.76 5.92 -13.90
N GLN A 92 -3.79 5.84 -14.82
CA GLN A 92 -2.54 6.59 -14.77
C GLN A 92 -2.79 8.09 -14.61
N GLN A 93 -3.61 8.70 -15.46
CA GLN A 93 -3.89 10.14 -15.42
C GLN A 93 -4.45 10.63 -14.07
N ASN A 94 -5.21 9.78 -13.39
CA ASN A 94 -5.85 10.13 -12.12
C ASN A 94 -4.98 9.85 -10.89
N THR A 95 -3.91 9.05 -11.05
CA THR A 95 -3.13 8.51 -9.93
C THR A 95 -1.69 9.01 -9.93
N GLU A 96 -1.16 9.37 -11.09
CA GLU A 96 0.24 9.74 -11.32
C GLU A 96 0.71 10.88 -10.40
N TYR A 97 -0.10 11.91 -10.19
CA TYR A 97 0.26 13.03 -9.31
C TYR A 97 0.40 12.65 -7.82
N LYS A 98 -0.09 11.46 -7.40
CA LYS A 98 -0.01 10.98 -6.00
C LYS A 98 1.09 9.95 -5.76
N VAL A 99 1.77 9.48 -6.81
CA VAL A 99 2.74 8.37 -6.72
C VAL A 99 3.83 8.62 -5.69
N ASP A 100 4.44 9.81 -5.70
CA ASP A 100 5.49 10.18 -4.74
C ASP A 100 4.99 10.19 -3.29
N THR A 101 3.72 10.56 -3.11
CA THR A 101 3.08 10.56 -1.78
C THR A 101 2.84 9.14 -1.29
N PHE A 102 2.43 8.22 -2.16
CA PHE A 102 2.27 6.82 -1.80
C PHE A 102 3.57 6.19 -1.35
N GLU A 103 4.68 6.47 -2.04
CA GLU A 103 6.01 6.00 -1.65
C GLU A 103 6.39 6.53 -0.26
N ALA A 104 6.27 7.84 -0.04
CA ALA A 104 6.61 8.46 1.23
C ALA A 104 5.79 7.91 2.40
N VAL A 105 4.47 7.75 2.22
CA VAL A 105 3.58 7.24 3.26
C VAL A 105 3.87 5.76 3.55
N TYR A 106 4.06 4.93 2.52
CA TYR A 106 4.38 3.52 2.72
C TYR A 106 5.73 3.34 3.44
N LYS A 107 6.75 4.12 3.05
CA LYS A 107 8.06 4.14 3.71
C LYS A 107 7.94 4.58 5.17
N LYS A 108 7.11 5.58 5.47
CA LYS A 108 6.89 6.05 6.84
C LYS A 108 6.18 5.02 7.74
N ILE A 109 5.16 4.33 7.21
CA ILE A 109 4.37 3.36 7.99
C ILE A 109 5.13 2.05 8.17
N THR A 110 5.78 1.55 7.11
CA THR A 110 6.34 0.19 7.07
C THR A 110 7.86 0.13 7.15
N GLY A 111 8.55 1.24 6.90
CA GLY A 111 10.01 1.29 6.79
C GLY A 111 10.58 0.64 5.52
N LYS A 112 9.73 0.23 4.56
CA LYS A 112 10.16 -0.44 3.33
C LYS A 112 10.14 0.52 2.14
N GLU A 113 11.10 0.37 1.25
CA GLU A 113 11.17 1.12 0.00
C GLU A 113 10.28 0.48 -1.07
N ILE A 114 9.55 1.34 -1.77
CA ILE A 114 8.56 0.95 -2.77
C ILE A 114 8.61 1.91 -3.94
N SER A 115 8.42 1.41 -5.15
CA SER A 115 8.29 2.22 -6.36
C SER A 115 7.05 1.77 -7.14
N PHE A 116 6.26 2.73 -7.62
CA PHE A 116 5.07 2.45 -8.42
C PHE A 116 5.38 2.66 -9.91
N GLU A 117 4.92 1.75 -10.76
CA GLU A 117 5.12 1.77 -12.20
C GLU A 117 3.79 1.47 -12.89
N PHE A 118 3.56 2.06 -14.06
CA PHE A 118 2.46 1.70 -14.94
C PHE A 118 3.03 0.84 -16.07
N PRO A 119 2.58 -0.42 -16.23
CA PRO A 119 3.09 -1.28 -17.30
C PRO A 119 2.63 -0.73 -18.66
N VAL A 120 3.58 -0.55 -19.57
CA VAL A 120 3.25 -0.30 -20.98
C VAL A 120 2.70 -1.62 -21.53
N ILE A 121 1.48 -1.59 -22.06
CA ILE A 121 0.92 -2.74 -22.76
C ILE A 121 1.77 -2.92 -24.02
N SER A 122 2.72 -3.85 -24.00
CA SER A 122 3.36 -4.34 -25.20
C SER A 122 2.30 -5.09 -25.98
N SER A 123 1.68 -4.40 -26.94
CA SER A 123 0.82 -5.00 -27.95
C SER A 123 1.69 -5.92 -28.82
N GLU A 124 1.69 -7.21 -28.48
CA GLU A 124 2.01 -8.28 -29.43
C GLU A 124 0.85 -8.46 -30.43
#